data_AF-A0A453JHE3-F1
#
_entry.id   AF-A0A453JHE3-F1
#
_cell.length_a   1.000
_cell.length_b   1.000
_cell.length_c   1.000
_cell.angle_alpha   90.00
_cell.angle_beta   90.00
_cell.angle_gamma   90.00
#
_symmetry.space_group_name_H-M   'P 1'
#
loop_
_entity.id
_entity.type
_entity.pdbx_description
1 polymer ?
#
loop_
_entity_poly.entity_id
_entity_poly.type
_entity_poly.pdbx_seq_one_letter_code
_entity_poly.pdbx_strand_id
1 'polypeptide(L)'
;MLKSRDFQEQCVLSAIEVLSAHFFQWSYHVSFPEVATIPLILLKRLQEQTTIESLRRPLKRMIDQVSENRDFVQRKREVVSFSPNDASSVESFLQEEEMNGGASFTQFYASVAKSRQSRGTFVCLMNSAVIFFRSTSLMASNIWNIWHAVCSQGENWCRGRC
;
A
#
# COMPACT_ATOMS: atom_id res chain seq x y z
N MET A 1 18.40 16.88 -14.13
CA MET A 1 16.97 16.69 -13.82
C MET A 1 16.73 15.80 -12.60
N LEU A 2 17.31 14.58 -12.50
CA LEU A 2 17.12 13.68 -11.33
C LEU A 2 17.84 14.10 -10.02
N LYS A 3 18.77 15.06 -10.10
CA LYS A 3 19.50 15.61 -8.95
C LYS A 3 18.80 16.81 -8.30
N SER A 4 17.70 17.32 -8.86
CA SER A 4 17.01 18.43 -8.22
C SER A 4 16.34 17.94 -6.93
N ARG A 5 16.47 18.74 -5.88
CA ARG A 5 15.86 18.47 -4.58
C ARG A 5 14.36 18.25 -4.72
N ASP A 6 13.68 19.10 -5.47
CA ASP A 6 12.23 19.02 -5.66
C ASP A 6 11.80 17.70 -6.32
N PHE A 7 12.56 17.22 -7.31
CA PHE A 7 12.26 15.94 -7.96
C PHE A 7 12.44 14.77 -6.98
N GLN A 8 13.53 14.76 -6.21
CA GLN A 8 13.79 13.72 -5.21
C GLN A 8 12.71 13.71 -4.13
N GLU A 9 12.30 14.90 -3.67
CA GLU A 9 11.21 15.06 -2.71
C GLU A 9 9.89 14.51 -3.25
N GLN A 10 9.48 14.90 -4.46
CA GLN A 10 8.25 14.38 -5.09
C GLN A 10 8.31 12.87 -5.34
N CYS A 11 9.48 12.34 -5.69
CA CYS A 11 9.69 10.91 -5.88
C CYS A 11 9.46 10.13 -4.59
N VAL A 12 10.07 10.57 -3.48
CA VAL A 12 9.90 9.91 -2.17
C VAL A 12 8.46 10.04 -1.67
N LEU A 13 7.82 11.20 -1.84
CA LEU A 13 6.42 11.40 -1.47
C LEU A 13 5.49 10.47 -2.26
N SER A 14 5.74 10.29 -3.56
CA SER A 14 5.00 9.36 -4.42
C SER A 14 5.24 7.89 -4.00
N ALA A 15 6.45 7.55 -3.56
CA ALA A 15 6.77 6.22 -3.06
C ALA A 15 6.03 5.92 -1.74
N ILE A 16 6.03 6.85 -0.78
CA ILE A 16 5.27 6.74 0.48
C ILE A 16 3.80 6.46 0.19
N GLU A 17 3.26 7.19 -0.76
CA GLU A 17 1.90 7.09 -1.24
C GLU A 17 1.56 5.70 -1.81
N VAL A 18 2.37 5.16 -2.72
CA VAL A 18 2.17 3.82 -3.31
C VAL A 18 2.33 2.74 -2.25
N LEU A 19 3.38 2.83 -1.42
CA LEU A 19 3.62 1.88 -0.35
C LEU A 19 2.52 1.91 0.71
N SER A 20 1.95 3.07 1.02
CA SER A 20 0.82 3.18 1.97
C SER A 20 -0.41 2.43 1.45
N ALA A 21 -0.70 2.50 0.15
CA ALA A 21 -1.78 1.73 -0.46
C ALA A 21 -1.50 0.22 -0.39
N HIS A 22 -0.26 -0.20 -0.66
CA HIS A 22 0.14 -1.59 -0.55
C HIS A 22 0.00 -2.10 0.90
N PHE A 23 0.56 -1.40 1.89
CA PHE A 23 0.40 -1.83 3.29
C PHE A 23 -1.04 -1.82 3.75
N PHE A 24 -1.87 -0.88 3.26
CA PHE A 24 -3.29 -0.84 3.61
C PHE A 24 -3.99 -2.12 3.11
N GLN A 25 -3.72 -2.53 1.88
CA GLN A 25 -4.27 -3.76 1.31
C GLN A 25 -3.96 -5.00 2.16
N TRP A 26 -2.76 -5.06 2.72
CA TRP A 26 -2.31 -6.19 3.55
C TRP A 26 -2.53 -6.00 5.05
N SER A 27 -3.06 -4.85 5.49
CA SER A 27 -2.99 -4.41 6.90
C SER A 27 -3.65 -5.34 7.91
N TYR A 28 -4.63 -6.13 7.49
CA TYR A 28 -5.33 -7.12 8.31
C TYR A 28 -4.97 -8.56 7.94
N HIS A 29 -4.10 -8.78 6.94
CA HIS A 29 -3.76 -10.11 6.49
C HIS A 29 -2.74 -10.77 7.43
N VAL A 30 -2.86 -12.09 7.65
CA VAL A 30 -1.95 -12.86 8.51
C VAL A 30 -0.49 -12.65 8.11
N SER A 31 -0.18 -12.58 6.81
CA SER A 31 1.19 -12.38 6.29
C SER A 31 1.72 -10.94 6.33
N PHE A 32 1.00 -9.98 6.90
CA PHE A 32 1.45 -8.59 6.97
C PHE A 32 2.86 -8.44 7.57
N PRO A 33 3.25 -9.16 8.65
CA PRO A 33 4.58 -9.02 9.22
C PRO A 33 5.70 -9.35 8.24
N GLU A 34 5.53 -10.40 7.43
CA GLU A 34 6.49 -10.76 6.39
C GLU A 34 6.52 -9.71 5.27
N VAL A 35 5.35 -9.27 4.79
CA VAL A 35 5.22 -8.26 3.73
C VAL A 35 5.87 -6.93 4.14
N ALA A 36 5.71 -6.52 5.40
CA ALA A 36 6.22 -5.25 5.91
C ALA A 36 7.73 -5.27 6.22
N THR A 37 8.33 -6.44 6.44
CA THR A 37 9.70 -6.55 6.99
C THR A 37 10.76 -5.86 6.13
N ILE A 38 10.89 -6.25 4.86
CA ILE A 38 11.91 -5.69 3.97
C ILE A 38 11.67 -4.19 3.72
N PRO A 39 10.46 -3.75 3.34
CA PRO A 39 10.19 -2.33 3.15
C PRO A 39 10.47 -1.48 4.39
N LEU A 40 10.15 -1.96 5.59
CA LEU A 40 10.38 -1.21 6.83
C LEU A 40 11.88 -1.00 7.10
N ILE A 41 12.71 -2.01 6.81
CA ILE A 41 14.17 -1.90 6.89
C ILE A 41 14.68 -0.83 5.90
N LEU A 42 14.18 -0.85 4.66
CA LEU A 42 14.60 0.11 3.64
C LEU A 42 14.13 1.54 3.95
N LEU A 43 12.92 1.70 4.47
CA LEU A 43 12.40 3.01 4.90
C LEU A 43 13.21 3.60 6.04
N LYS A 44 13.60 2.80 7.05
CA LYS A 44 14.47 3.23 8.15
C LYS A 44 15.83 3.71 7.64
N ARG A 45 16.46 2.94 6.75
CA ARG A 45 17.72 3.35 6.09
C ARG A 45 17.56 4.64 5.31
N LEU A 46 16.48 4.79 4.54
CA LEU A 46 16.19 6.01 3.80
C LEU A 46 16.01 7.22 4.73
N GLN A 47 15.32 7.04 5.86
CA GLN A 47 15.13 8.10 6.86
C GLN A 47 16.46 8.55 7.49
N GLU A 48 17.38 7.62 7.75
CA GLU A 48 18.70 7.92 8.29
C GLU A 48 19.59 8.65 7.27
N GLN A 49 19.48 8.28 5.99
CA GLN A 49 20.34 8.80 4.91
C GLN A 49 19.82 10.10 4.27
N THR A 50 18.54 10.43 4.42
CA THR A 50 17.96 11.60 3.75
C THR A 50 18.51 12.91 4.31
N THR A 51 18.97 13.77 3.41
CA THR A 51 19.38 15.15 3.71
C THR A 51 18.26 16.15 3.50
N ILE A 52 17.11 15.71 2.98
CA ILE A 52 15.95 16.56 2.69
C ILE A 52 15.06 16.60 3.95
N GLU A 53 15.17 17.70 4.70
CA GLU A 53 14.51 17.86 6.00
C GLU A 53 12.97 17.70 5.92
N SER A 54 12.35 18.18 4.84
CA SER A 54 10.90 18.06 4.63
C SER A 54 10.41 16.62 4.49
N LEU A 55 11.30 15.66 4.16
CA LEU A 55 10.96 14.23 4.06
C LEU A 55 11.06 13.49 5.39
N ARG A 56 11.76 14.03 6.41
CA ARG A 56 11.98 13.32 7.68
C ARG A 56 10.69 13.00 8.40
N ARG A 57 9.78 13.97 8.50
CA ARG A 57 8.48 13.78 9.16
C ARG A 57 7.57 12.80 8.40
N PRO A 58 7.35 12.92 7.08
CA PRO A 58 6.60 11.93 6.31
C PRO A 58 7.14 10.49 6.43
N LEU A 59 8.46 10.31 6.30
CA LEU A 59 9.09 8.99 6.42
C LEU A 59 8.93 8.42 7.82
N LYS A 60 9.22 9.23 8.86
CA LYS A 60 9.03 8.80 10.25
C LYS A 60 7.59 8.34 10.51
N ARG A 61 6.61 9.17 10.10
CA ARG A 61 5.20 8.87 10.30
C ARG A 61 4.81 7.55 9.62
N MET A 62 5.29 7.32 8.40
CA MET A 62 5.05 6.06 7.70
C MET A 62 5.67 4.87 8.43
N ILE A 63 6.93 4.97 8.86
CA ILE A 63 7.64 3.92 9.60
C ILE A 63 6.92 3.57 10.90
N ASP A 64 6.53 4.59 11.68
CA ASP A 64 5.83 4.41 12.95
C ASP A 64 4.50 3.67 12.73
N GLN A 65 3.71 4.07 11.72
CA GLN A 65 2.41 3.44 11.42
C GLN A 65 2.53 2.01 10.89
N VAL A 66 3.49 1.74 9.99
CA VAL A 66 3.72 0.37 9.49
C VAL A 66 4.22 -0.53 10.61
N SER A 67 5.12 -0.04 11.48
CA SER A 67 5.64 -0.80 12.62
C SER A 67 4.54 -1.12 13.64
N GLU A 68 3.70 -0.14 13.98
CA GLU A 68 2.57 -0.33 14.89
C GLU A 68 1.60 -1.40 14.34
N ASN A 69 1.26 -1.33 13.05
CA ASN A 69 0.38 -2.32 12.42
C ASN A 69 1.02 -3.71 12.40
N ARG A 70 2.34 -3.78 12.15
CA ARG A 70 3.09 -5.04 12.15
C ARG A 70 3.01 -5.72 13.51
N ASP A 71 3.24 -4.96 14.57
CA ASP A 71 3.24 -5.46 15.93
C ASP A 71 1.80 -5.77 16.41
N PHE A 72 0.79 -5.05 15.93
CA PHE A 72 -0.62 -5.40 16.10
C PHE A 72 -0.96 -6.77 15.48
N VAL A 73 -0.65 -6.97 14.19
CA VAL A 73 -0.93 -8.24 13.50
C VAL A 73 -0.14 -9.38 14.13
N GLN A 74 1.13 -9.16 14.46
CA GLN A 74 1.97 -10.17 15.10
C GLN A 74 1.37 -10.68 16.43
N ARG A 75 0.90 -9.77 17.31
CA ARG A 75 0.22 -10.15 18.56
C ARG A 75 -1.06 -10.96 18.31
N LYS A 76 -1.79 -10.64 17.24
CA LYS A 76 -2.99 -11.39 16.84
C LYS A 76 -2.65 -12.77 16.27
N ARG A 77 -1.49 -12.93 15.61
CA ARG A 77 -0.99 -14.24 15.14
C ARG A 77 -0.60 -15.17 16.29
N GLU A 78 -0.07 -14.63 17.37
CA GLU A 78 0.38 -15.42 18.53
C GLU A 78 -0.76 -16.13 19.27
N VAL A 79 -2.00 -15.65 19.13
CA VAL A 79 -3.18 -16.19 19.82
C VAL A 79 -4.06 -17.08 18.95
N VAL A 80 -3.77 -17.21 17.65
CA VAL A 80 -4.55 -18.07 16.74
C VAL A 80 -3.91 -19.46 16.61
N SER A 81 -4.75 -20.49 16.58
CA SER A 81 -4.32 -21.90 16.49
C SER A 81 -4.65 -22.56 15.15
N PHE A 82 -5.06 -21.79 14.13
CA PHE A 82 -5.42 -22.35 12.84
C PHE A 82 -4.19 -22.77 12.03
N SER A 83 -4.35 -23.81 11.21
CA SER A 83 -3.32 -24.27 10.28
C SER A 83 -3.18 -23.28 9.12
N PRO A 84 -1.96 -22.97 8.64
CA PRO A 84 -1.76 -22.18 7.42
C PRO A 84 -2.43 -22.79 6.16
N ASN A 85 -2.75 -24.09 6.19
CA ASN A 85 -3.47 -24.77 5.10
C ASN A 85 -4.99 -24.56 5.15
N ASP A 86 -5.52 -23.99 6.24
CA ASP A 86 -6.93 -23.64 6.35
C ASP A 86 -7.18 -22.24 5.77
N ALA A 87 -7.49 -22.22 4.47
CA ALA A 87 -7.75 -20.99 3.74
C ALA A 87 -8.90 -20.17 4.33
N SER A 88 -9.93 -20.82 4.91
CA SER A 88 -11.09 -20.12 5.47
C SER A 88 -10.72 -19.38 6.76
N SER A 89 -9.93 -20.02 7.63
CA SER A 89 -9.41 -19.37 8.84
C SER A 89 -8.43 -18.23 8.52
N VAL A 90 -7.60 -18.40 7.49
CA VAL A 90 -6.69 -17.34 7.01
C VAL A 90 -7.49 -16.15 6.46
N GLU A 91 -8.55 -16.38 5.69
CA GLU A 91 -9.38 -15.30 5.13
C GLU A 91 -10.19 -14.58 6.21
N SER A 92 -10.63 -15.30 7.24
CA SER A 92 -11.40 -14.72 8.35
C SER A 92 -10.52 -14.00 9.39
N PHE A 93 -9.20 -14.08 9.27
CA PHE A 93 -8.27 -13.46 10.20
C PHE A 93 -8.45 -11.93 10.20
N LEU A 94 -8.72 -11.37 11.38
CA LEU A 94 -8.95 -9.94 11.63
C LEU A 94 -10.11 -9.30 10.86
N GLN A 95 -11.07 -10.08 10.39
CA GLN A 95 -12.23 -9.56 9.66
C GLN A 95 -13.09 -8.62 10.53
N GLU A 96 -13.25 -8.91 11.82
CA GLU A 96 -13.99 -8.06 12.76
C GLU A 96 -13.28 -6.71 12.96
N GLU A 97 -11.96 -6.72 13.15
CA GLU A 97 -11.15 -5.53 13.34
C GLU A 97 -11.13 -4.65 12.09
N GLU A 98 -11.14 -5.26 10.92
CA GLU A 98 -11.30 -4.56 9.65
C GLU A 98 -12.66 -3.87 9.55
N MET A 99 -13.76 -4.58 9.82
CA MET A 99 -15.11 -4.02 9.77
C MET A 99 -15.30 -2.87 10.75
N ASN A 100 -14.66 -2.96 11.92
CA ASN A 100 -14.69 -1.90 12.93
C ASN A 100 -13.87 -0.66 12.51
N GLY A 101 -13.00 -0.76 11.49
CA GLY A 101 -12.24 0.36 10.94
C GLY A 101 -11.27 1.02 11.93
N GLY A 102 -10.98 0.36 13.05
CA GLY A 102 -10.30 0.95 14.21
C GLY A 102 -8.78 0.98 14.11
N ALA A 103 -8.17 0.31 13.13
CA ALA A 103 -6.71 0.25 13.04
C ALA A 103 -6.10 1.61 12.69
N SER A 104 -5.03 2.00 13.40
CA SER A 104 -4.31 3.26 13.18
C SER A 104 -3.85 3.42 11.73
N PHE A 105 -3.43 2.31 11.11
CA PHE A 105 -2.98 2.30 9.72
C PHE A 105 -4.07 2.69 8.71
N THR A 106 -5.32 2.30 8.95
CA THR A 106 -6.46 2.67 8.08
C THR A 106 -6.65 4.18 8.06
N GLN A 107 -6.59 4.81 9.24
CA GLN A 107 -6.70 6.26 9.37
C GLN A 107 -5.49 6.98 8.75
N PHE A 108 -4.29 6.43 8.93
CA PHE A 108 -3.08 6.93 8.28
C PHE A 108 -3.21 6.91 6.75
N TYR A 109 -3.61 5.78 6.16
CA TYR A 109 -3.81 5.65 4.72
C TYR A 109 -4.82 6.66 4.19
N ALA A 110 -5.98 6.80 4.86
CA ALA A 110 -6.98 7.80 4.48
C ALA A 110 -6.40 9.23 4.46
N SER A 111 -5.55 9.57 5.44
CA SER A 111 -4.88 10.87 5.47
C SER A 111 -3.89 11.07 4.32
N VAL A 112 -3.13 10.04 3.95
CA VAL A 112 -2.21 10.07 2.81
C VAL A 112 -2.98 10.18 1.48
N ALA A 113 -4.07 9.43 1.34
CA ALA A 113 -4.95 9.47 0.17
C ALA A 113 -5.62 10.85 -0.02
N LYS A 114 -5.95 11.55 1.07
CA LYS A 114 -6.45 12.92 1.00
C LYS A 114 -5.37 13.92 0.56
N SER A 115 -4.16 13.81 1.11
CA SER A 115 -3.02 14.68 0.76
C SER A 115 -2.54 14.53 -0.69
N ARG A 116 -2.82 13.38 -1.32
CA ARG A 116 -2.61 13.14 -2.76
C ARG A 116 -3.42 14.09 -3.65
N GLN A 117 -4.71 14.25 -3.35
CA GLN A 117 -5.63 15.05 -4.17
C GLN A 117 -5.19 16.52 -4.24
N SER A 118 -4.59 17.04 -3.16
CA SER A 118 -4.04 18.41 -3.13
C SER A 118 -2.73 18.60 -3.88
N ARG A 119 -1.96 17.53 -4.16
CA ARG A 119 -0.62 17.62 -4.76
C ARG A 119 -0.57 17.40 -6.26
N GLY A 120 -1.70 17.05 -6.90
CA GLY A 120 -1.81 16.96 -8.37
C GLY A 120 -0.66 16.18 -9.02
N THR A 121 -0.40 14.95 -8.57
CA THR A 121 0.78 14.18 -9.00
C THR A 121 0.44 13.13 -10.07
N PHE A 122 1.32 13.01 -11.07
CA PHE A 122 1.21 12.27 -12.35
C PHE A 122 1.09 10.74 -12.25
N VAL A 123 1.07 10.13 -11.06
CA VAL A 123 1.06 8.66 -10.91
C VAL A 123 -0.38 8.12 -10.98
N CYS A 124 -1.03 8.32 -12.13
CA CYS A 124 -2.38 7.82 -12.43
C CYS A 124 -2.42 6.35 -12.89
N LEU A 125 -1.28 5.65 -13.00
CA LEU A 125 -1.24 4.32 -13.65
C LEU A 125 -0.93 3.12 -12.76
N MET A 126 -0.50 3.29 -11.50
CA MET A 126 -0.23 2.15 -10.60
C MET A 126 -1.31 1.90 -9.53
N ASN A 127 -2.27 2.80 -9.36
CA ASN A 127 -3.34 2.62 -8.36
C ASN A 127 -4.39 1.58 -8.78
N SER A 128 -4.52 1.26 -10.07
CA SER A 128 -5.50 0.28 -10.55
C SER A 128 -5.12 -1.16 -10.16
N ALA A 129 -3.83 -1.51 -10.08
CA ALA A 129 -3.41 -2.89 -9.78
C ALA A 129 -3.48 -3.24 -8.28
N VAL A 130 -3.15 -2.29 -7.40
CA VAL A 130 -3.15 -2.50 -5.93
C VAL A 130 -4.58 -2.56 -5.38
N ILE A 131 -5.51 -1.76 -5.93
CA ILE A 131 -6.93 -1.84 -5.58
C ILE A 131 -7.57 -3.12 -6.13
N PHE A 132 -7.15 -3.59 -7.32
CA PHE A 132 -7.73 -4.76 -7.97
C PHE A 132 -7.51 -6.07 -7.20
N PHE A 133 -6.38 -6.23 -6.51
CA PHE A 133 -6.05 -7.50 -5.83
C PHE A 133 -6.94 -7.76 -4.59
N ARG A 134 -7.66 -6.76 -4.08
CA ARG A 134 -8.66 -6.98 -3.01
C ARG A 134 -10.01 -7.49 -3.54
N SER A 135 -10.29 -7.33 -4.84
CA SER A 135 -11.59 -7.64 -5.44
C SER A 135 -11.68 -9.05 -6.02
N THR A 136 -10.67 -9.90 -5.80
CA THR A 136 -10.61 -11.26 -6.37
C THR A 136 -11.12 -12.37 -5.44
N SER A 137 -11.61 -12.07 -4.22
CA SER A 137 -12.33 -13.10 -3.44
C SER A 137 -13.84 -13.18 -3.77
N LEU A 138 -14.42 -12.20 -4.48
CA LEU A 138 -15.88 -12.19 -4.75
C LEU A 138 -16.38 -11.89 -6.19
N MET A 139 -15.55 -11.79 -7.24
CA MET A 139 -16.09 -11.76 -8.61
C MET A 139 -15.35 -12.63 -9.62
N ALA A 140 -16.02 -13.74 -9.94
CA ALA A 140 -15.76 -14.69 -11.01
C ALA A 140 -15.51 -14.05 -12.38
N SER A 141 -14.57 -14.64 -13.13
CA SER A 141 -14.29 -14.69 -14.59
C SER A 141 -14.58 -13.50 -15.53
N ASN A 142 -15.63 -12.70 -15.32
CA ASN A 142 -16.07 -11.67 -16.26
C ASN A 142 -15.24 -10.39 -16.18
N ILE A 143 -14.70 -10.06 -15.00
CA ILE A 143 -13.86 -8.86 -14.84
C ILE A 143 -12.48 -9.05 -15.45
N TRP A 144 -11.94 -10.28 -15.46
CA TRP A 144 -10.70 -10.63 -16.16
C TRP A 144 -10.80 -10.33 -17.67
N ASN A 145 -11.92 -10.72 -18.30
CA ASN A 145 -12.16 -10.49 -19.73
C ASN A 145 -12.35 -9.00 -20.04
N ILE A 146 -13.00 -8.24 -19.15
CA ILE A 146 -13.15 -6.79 -19.31
C ILE A 146 -11.78 -6.09 -19.20
N TRP A 147 -10.92 -6.51 -18.28
CA TRP A 147 -9.56 -5.96 -18.17
C TRP A 147 -8.69 -6.33 -19.37
N HIS A 148 -8.77 -7.57 -19.87
CA HIS A 148 -8.07 -7.98 -21.09
C HIS A 148 -8.55 -7.18 -22.32
N ALA A 149 -9.85 -6.88 -22.40
CA ALA A 149 -10.41 -6.04 -23.46
C ALA A 149 -9.97 -4.57 -23.35
N VAL A 150 -9.90 -4.01 -22.14
CA VAL A 150 -9.46 -2.62 -21.90
C VAL A 150 -7.95 -2.46 -22.11
N CYS A 151 -7.14 -3.42 -21.68
CA CYS A 151 -5.70 -3.44 -21.94
C CYS A 151 -5.40 -3.62 -23.44
N SER A 152 -6.16 -4.45 -24.14
CA SER A 152 -6.02 -4.60 -25.59
C SER A 152 -6.42 -3.35 -26.38
N GLN A 153 -7.21 -2.42 -25.80
CA GLN A 153 -7.52 -1.13 -26.41
C GLN A 153 -6.56 0.00 -25.98
N GLY A 154 -5.78 -0.20 -24.92
CA GLY A 154 -4.84 0.79 -24.38
C GLY A 154 -3.60 1.07 -25.25
N GLU A 155 -3.28 0.18 -26.20
CA GLU A 155 -2.14 0.38 -27.13
C GLU A 155 -2.34 1.55 -28.12
N ASN A 156 -3.58 2.02 -28.29
CA ASN A 156 -3.89 3.13 -29.20
C ASN A 156 -3.86 4.52 -28.55
N TRP A 157 -3.78 4.63 -27.22
CA TRP A 157 -3.78 5.93 -26.53
C TRP A 157 -2.39 6.55 -26.38
N CYS A 158 -1.32 5.74 -26.40
CA CYS A 158 0.05 6.23 -26.21
C CYS A 158 0.71 6.81 -27.48
N ARG A 159 0.11 6.71 -28.68
CA ARG A 159 0.69 7.25 -29.93
C ARG A 159 0.25 8.68 -30.28
N GLY A 160 -0.58 9.32 -29.46
CA GLY A 160 -1.26 10.57 -29.84
C GLY A 160 -0.64 11.90 -29.38
N ARG A 161 0.46 11.92 -28.61
CA ARG A 161 1.09 13.18 -28.14
C ARG A 161 2.59 13.04 -27.88
N CYS A 162 3.36 12.89 -28.96
CA CYS A 162 4.75 13.37 -29.04
C CYS A 162 4.75 14.65 -29.88
#